data_AF-A0A5N4DJ09-F1
#
_entry.id   AF-A0A5N4DJ09-F1
#
_cell.length_a   1.000
_cell.length_b   1.000
_cell.length_c   1.000
_cell.angle_alpha   90.00
_cell.angle_beta   90.00
_cell.angle_gamma   90.00
#
_symmetry.space_group_name_H-M   'P 1'
#
loop_
_entity.id
_entity.type
_entity.pdbx_description
1 polymer ?
#
loop_
_entity_poly.entity_id
_entity_poly.type
_entity_poly.pdbx_seq_one_letter_code
_entity_poly.pdbx_strand_id
1 'polypeptide(L)'
;MKYGDMAGSSSGPGPSVCVIDEVGKMELFSQPFIQAVRRTLSTPGTIVLGTIPIPKGRPLALVEEIRTRKDIKVFSVTKENRNHLLPEIVACVQSGGK
;
A
#
# COMPACT_ATOMS: atom_id res chain seq x y z
N MET A 1 -33.93 -5.40 36.26
CA MET A 1 -32.83 -5.73 35.34
C MET A 1 -32.66 -4.59 34.36
N LYS A 2 -31.47 -3.99 34.24
CA LYS A 2 -31.18 -2.92 33.28
C LYS A 2 -29.88 -3.25 32.54
N TYR A 3 -29.77 -2.64 31.35
CA TYR A 3 -28.67 -2.63 30.38
C TYR A 3 -28.66 -3.86 29.45
N GLY A 4 -28.75 -3.73 28.14
CA GLY A 4 -28.80 -2.56 27.26
C GLY A 4 -28.69 -3.06 25.81
N ASP A 5 -29.32 -2.37 24.87
CA ASP A 5 -29.18 -2.55 23.43
C ASP A 5 -27.71 -2.73 23.03
N MET A 6 -27.35 -3.93 22.57
CA MET A 6 -26.16 -4.12 21.73
C MET A 6 -26.51 -3.59 20.34
N ALA A 7 -26.22 -2.31 20.12
CA ALA A 7 -26.15 -1.76 18.79
C ALA A 7 -25.18 -2.62 17.98
N GLY A 8 -25.70 -3.26 16.92
CA GLY A 8 -24.94 -4.11 16.02
C GLY A 8 -23.69 -3.39 15.55
N SER A 9 -22.55 -4.02 15.81
CA SER A 9 -21.29 -3.72 15.13
C SER A 9 -21.56 -3.74 13.63
N SER A 10 -21.37 -2.60 12.97
CA SER A 10 -21.47 -2.47 11.53
C SER A 10 -20.40 -3.37 10.90
N SER A 11 -20.80 -4.60 10.55
CA SER A 11 -19.99 -5.60 9.86
C SER A 11 -19.86 -5.27 8.37
N GLY A 12 -19.38 -4.05 8.08
CA GLY A 12 -18.78 -3.80 6.79
C GLY A 12 -17.57 -4.74 6.63
N PRO A 13 -17.32 -5.31 5.43
CA PRO A 13 -16.07 -6.03 5.21
C PRO A 13 -14.90 -5.11 5.57
N GLY A 14 -13.96 -5.62 6.37
CA GLY A 14 -12.75 -4.89 6.72
C GLY A 14 -11.97 -4.46 5.47
N PRO A 15 -11.00 -3.55 5.61
CA PRO A 15 -10.24 -3.05 4.47
C PRO A 15 -9.60 -4.20 3.67
N SER A 16 -9.71 -4.13 2.35
CA SER A 16 -9.08 -5.10 1.46
C SER A 16 -7.60 -4.76 1.29
N VAL A 17 -6.74 -5.77 1.15
CA VAL A 17 -5.31 -5.57 0.86
C VAL A 17 -5.05 -5.97 -0.58
N CYS A 18 -4.55 -5.04 -1.39
CA CYS A 18 -4.06 -5.27 -2.75
C CYS A 18 -2.54 -5.37 -2.73
N VAL A 19 -2.00 -6.48 -3.25
CA VAL A 19 -0.55 -6.71 -3.32
C VAL A 19 -0.07 -6.47 -4.75
N ILE A 20 0.95 -5.63 -4.90
CA ILE A 20 1.61 -5.36 -6.18
C ILE A 20 3.11 -5.60 -5.99
N ASP A 21 3.56 -6.80 -6.35
CA ASP A 21 4.99 -7.07 -6.37
C ASP A 21 5.60 -6.47 -7.64
N GLU A 22 6.24 -5.34 -7.42
CA GLU A 22 6.89 -4.42 -8.33
C GLU A 22 5.98 -3.50 -9.17
N VAL A 23 6.16 -2.20 -8.96
CA VAL A 23 5.83 -1.14 -9.93
C VAL A 23 7.16 -0.60 -10.46
N GLY A 24 7.69 -1.25 -11.49
CA GLY A 24 9.03 -1.04 -12.02
C GLY A 24 9.02 -0.63 -13.49
N LYS A 25 10.22 -0.52 -14.07
CA LYS A 25 10.39 -0.02 -15.45
C LYS A 25 9.62 -0.88 -16.47
N MET A 26 9.55 -2.18 -16.24
CA MET A 26 8.99 -3.14 -17.18
C MET A 26 7.46 -3.05 -17.23
N GLU A 27 6.82 -2.82 -16.09
CA GLU A 27 5.38 -2.75 -15.97
C GLU A 27 4.85 -1.42 -16.55
N LEU A 28 5.67 -0.37 -16.56
CA LEU A 28 5.33 0.95 -17.11
C LEU A 28 5.26 1.00 -18.65
N PHE A 29 5.55 -0.09 -19.35
CA PHE A 29 5.20 -0.21 -20.77
C PHE A 29 3.71 -0.51 -20.98
N SER A 30 2.98 -0.94 -19.93
CA SER A 30 1.57 -1.27 -19.98
C SER A 30 0.70 -0.11 -19.48
N GLN A 31 0.01 0.57 -20.39
CA GLN A 31 -0.97 1.60 -20.02
C GLN A 31 -2.11 1.08 -19.13
N PRO A 32 -2.69 -0.12 -19.38
CA PRO A 32 -3.68 -0.70 -18.48
C PRO A 32 -3.14 -0.90 -17.05
N PHE A 33 -1.89 -1.32 -16.89
CA PHE A 33 -1.25 -1.47 -15.58
C PHE A 33 -1.12 -0.13 -14.86
N ILE A 34 -0.59 0.89 -15.54
CA ILE A 34 -0.45 2.26 -14.99
C ILE A 34 -1.79 2.77 -14.47
N GLN A 35 -2.86 2.61 -15.28
CA GLN A 35 -4.19 3.05 -14.89
C GLN A 35 -4.76 2.23 -13.73
N ALA A 36 -4.52 0.92 -13.70
CA ALA A 36 -4.95 0.06 -12.61
C ALA A 36 -4.27 0.46 -11.30
N VAL A 37 -2.95 0.66 -11.29
CA VAL A 37 -2.20 1.11 -10.11
C VAL A 37 -2.77 2.43 -9.56
N ARG A 38 -2.97 3.43 -10.43
CA ARG A 38 -3.54 4.72 -10.01
C ARG A 38 -4.94 4.58 -9.42
N ARG A 39 -5.81 3.77 -10.05
CA ARG A 39 -7.17 3.52 -9.54
C ARG A 39 -7.13 2.83 -8.19
N THR A 40 -6.31 1.79 -8.03
CA THR A 40 -6.18 1.05 -6.77
C THR A 40 -5.71 1.97 -5.65
N LEU A 41 -4.69 2.80 -5.90
CA LEU A 41 -4.19 3.78 -4.93
C LEU A 41 -5.21 4.88 -4.56
N SER A 42 -6.26 5.06 -5.35
CA SER A 42 -7.35 6.00 -5.08
C SER A 42 -8.63 5.33 -4.61
N THR A 43 -8.64 4.00 -4.43
CA THR A 43 -9.84 3.25 -4.03
C THR A 43 -10.02 3.29 -2.52
N PRO A 44 -11.09 3.89 -1.99
CA PRO A 44 -11.34 3.91 -0.55
C PRO A 44 -11.48 2.48 0.01
N GLY A 45 -10.98 2.27 1.22
CA GLY A 45 -11.05 0.95 1.89
C GLY A 45 -10.11 -0.11 1.31
N THR A 46 -9.22 0.25 0.38
CA THR A 46 -8.15 -0.63 -0.13
C THR A 46 -6.81 -0.17 0.40
N ILE A 47 -6.06 -1.08 1.02
CA ILE A 47 -4.66 -0.89 1.40
C ILE A 47 -3.79 -1.48 0.30
N VAL A 48 -2.87 -0.69 -0.25
CA VAL A 48 -1.91 -1.19 -1.25
C VAL A 48 -0.58 -1.50 -0.57
N LEU A 49 -0.16 -2.76 -0.66
CA LEU A 49 1.18 -3.20 -0.29
C LEU A 49 1.95 -3.53 -1.57
N GLY A 50 3.07 -2.85 -1.80
CA GLY A 50 3.86 -3.15 -2.98
C GLY A 50 5.31 -2.69 -2.89
N THR A 51 6.07 -3.06 -3.91
CA THR A 51 7.49 -2.75 -4.03
C THR A 51 7.71 -1.77 -5.18
N ILE A 52 8.63 -0.83 -4.99
CA ILE A 52 9.08 0.10 -6.02
C ILE A 52 10.61 0.08 -6.09
N PRO A 53 11.21 0.27 -7.27
CA PRO A 53 12.66 0.31 -7.38
C PRO A 53 13.22 1.53 -6.64
N ILE A 54 14.45 1.38 -6.15
CA ILE A 54 15.27 2.50 -5.65
C ILE A 54 15.50 3.48 -6.81
N PRO A 55 15.46 4.82 -6.58
CA PRO A 55 15.73 5.77 -7.64
C PRO A 55 17.15 5.56 -8.18
N LYS A 56 17.25 5.12 -9.43
CA LYS A 56 18.51 4.91 -10.14
C LYS A 56 18.33 5.24 -11.61
N GLY A 57 19.17 6.14 -12.13
CA GLY A 57 19.11 6.57 -13.52
C GLY A 57 17.91 7.49 -13.81
N ARG A 58 17.23 7.27 -14.95
CA ARG A 58 16.09 8.10 -15.35
C ARG A 58 14.90 7.87 -14.42
N PRO A 59 14.29 8.92 -13.85
CA PRO A 59 13.14 8.78 -12.98
C PRO A 59 11.96 8.16 -13.73
N LEU A 60 11.31 7.20 -13.08
CA LEU A 60 10.09 6.58 -13.56
C LEU A 60 8.91 7.36 -12.98
N ALA A 61 8.14 8.05 -13.83
CA ALA A 61 7.15 9.02 -13.39
C ALA A 61 6.13 8.45 -12.37
N LEU A 62 5.60 7.24 -12.62
CA LEU A 62 4.66 6.61 -11.69
C LEU A 62 5.33 6.19 -10.37
N VAL A 63 6.61 5.80 -10.39
CA VAL A 63 7.35 5.43 -9.16
C VAL A 63 7.56 6.65 -8.28
N GLU A 64 7.93 7.78 -8.86
CA GLU A 64 8.08 9.03 -8.10
C GLU A 64 6.72 9.58 -7.62
N GLU A 65 5.67 9.41 -8.42
CA GLU A 65 4.29 9.70 -8.02
C GLU A 65 3.92 8.91 -6.75
N ILE A 66 4.14 7.58 -6.75
CA ILE A 66 3.88 6.73 -5.58
C ILE A 66 4.76 7.13 -4.39
N ARG A 67 6.06 7.33 -4.59
CA ARG A 67 7.00 7.61 -3.50
C ARG A 67 6.70 8.94 -2.77
N THR A 68 6.18 9.93 -3.49
CA THR A 68 5.96 11.29 -2.95
C THR A 68 4.54 11.51 -2.40
N ARG A 69 3.67 10.50 -2.48
CA ARG A 69 2.33 10.55 -1.89
C ARG A 69 2.39 10.65 -0.37
N LYS A 70 1.57 11.54 0.18
CA LYS A 70 1.52 11.84 1.62
C LYS A 70 0.87 10.71 2.43
N ASP A 71 0.04 9.90 1.80
CA ASP A 71 -0.68 8.76 2.37
C ASP A 71 0.05 7.42 2.19
N ILE A 72 1.35 7.46 1.82
CA ILE A 72 2.17 6.27 1.61
C ILE A 72 3.33 6.23 2.59
N LYS A 73 3.50 5.08 3.25
CA LYS A 73 4.69 4.77 4.05
C LYS A 73 5.70 4.01 3.19
N VAL A 74 6.87 4.62 2.97
CA VAL A 74 7.98 3.99 2.25
C VAL A 74 8.94 3.33 3.23
N PHE A 75 9.21 2.03 3.04
CA PHE A 75 10.23 1.28 3.76
C PHE A 75 11.43 1.06 2.84
N SER A 76 12.58 1.66 3.19
CA SER A 76 13.84 1.40 2.48
C SER A 76 14.46 0.09 2.96
N VAL A 77 14.39 -0.94 2.12
CA VAL A 77 14.96 -2.26 2.42
C VAL A 77 16.47 -2.27 2.10
N THR A 78 17.27 -2.71 3.07
CA THR A 78 18.71 -2.95 2.94
C THR A 78 19.00 -4.42 3.27
N LYS A 79 20.25 -4.87 3.05
CA LYS A 79 20.63 -6.25 3.38
C LYS A 79 20.54 -6.53 4.89
N GLU A 80 20.77 -5.51 5.70
CA GLU A 80 20.84 -5.55 7.15
C GLU A 80 19.44 -5.57 7.78
N ASN A 81 18.46 -4.87 7.20
CA ASN A 81 17.12 -4.76 7.79
C ASN A 81 16.08 -5.72 7.19
N ARG A 82 16.34 -6.37 6.05
CA ARG A 82 15.33 -7.16 5.31
C ARG A 82 14.60 -8.22 6.15
N ASN A 83 15.31 -8.85 7.09
CA ASN A 83 14.75 -9.93 7.92
C ASN A 83 13.98 -9.40 9.13
N HIS A 84 14.08 -8.10 9.42
CA HIS A 84 13.51 -7.46 10.60
C HIS A 84 12.35 -6.50 10.27
N LEU A 85 12.15 -6.16 8.99
CA LEU A 85 11.09 -5.23 8.57
C LEU A 85 9.68 -5.81 8.58
N LEU A 86 9.54 -7.14 8.52
CA LEU A 86 8.22 -7.79 8.40
C LEU A 86 7.23 -7.33 9.48
N PRO A 87 7.57 -7.31 10.79
CA PRO A 87 6.65 -6.85 11.83
C PRO A 87 6.24 -5.39 11.66
N GLU A 88 7.15 -4.51 11.23
CA GLU A 88 6.86 -3.09 11.00
C GLU A 88 5.89 -2.89 9.83
N ILE A 89 6.10 -3.62 8.73
CA ILE A 89 5.23 -3.59 7.56
C ILE A 89 3.83 -4.10 7.93
N VAL A 90 3.74 -5.22 8.65
CA VAL A 90 2.46 -5.79 9.10
C VAL A 90 1.72 -4.82 10.03
N ALA A 91 2.41 -4.20 10.98
CA ALA A 91 1.81 -3.19 11.86
C ALA A 91 1.31 -1.97 11.09
N CYS A 92 2.04 -1.53 10.06
CA CYS A 92 1.62 -0.44 9.18
C CYS A 92 0.34 -0.79 8.41
N VAL A 93 0.26 -2.01 7.86
CA VAL A 93 -0.94 -2.49 7.14
C VAL A 93 -2.14 -2.61 8.09
N GLN A 94 -1.94 -3.15 9.30
CA GLN A 94 -3.03 -3.34 10.26
C GLN A 94 -3.56 -2.03 10.85
N SER A 95 -2.73 -0.98 10.95
CA SER A 95 -3.13 0.33 11.47
C SER A 95 -3.87 1.20 10.45
N GLY A 96 -4.05 0.73 9.21
CA GLY A 96 -4.90 1.37 8.21
C GLY A 96 -4.31 2.60 7.52
N GLY A 97 -3.01 2.88 7.68
CA GLY A 97 -2.37 4.08 7.12
C GLY A 97 -2.95 5.37 7.70
N LYS A 98 -2.28 5.95 8.70
CA LYS A 98 -2.69 7.25 9.26
C LYS A 98 -2.52 8.39 8.24
#